data_AF-A0A098E6D9-F1
#
_entry.id   AF-A0A098E6D9-F1
#
_cell.length_a   1.000
_cell.length_b   1.000
_cell.length_c   1.000
_cell.angle_alpha   90.00
_cell.angle_beta   90.00
_cell.angle_gamma   90.00
#
_symmetry.space_group_name_H-M   'P 1'
#
loop_
_entity.id
_entity.type
_entity.pdbx_description
1 polymer ?
#
loop_
_entity_poly.entity_id
_entity_poly.type
_entity_poly.pdbx_seq_one_letter_code
_entity_poly.pdbx_strand_id
1 'polypeptide(L)'
;MLVVFVSSFVLCVAFELAEGRKIWLTEDYASACRRLDDARRRLVDAEEKASEKGDTKKNARAVSHARVAVADAERRRREMAIIARKWFTGATYSGALVVRAVYGDAAGWRLPFAVPDFARGLLGAGEDPRDINAATAFLLTTFVIRSVIGDFLDRRVRVADAYTSASRRTKELMNKTQ
;
A
#
# COMPACT_ATOMS: atom_id res chain seq x y z
N MET A 1 -6.09 -16.27 -22.53
CA MET A 1 -6.94 -15.26 -21.84
C MET A 1 -7.45 -15.72 -20.47
N LEU A 2 -8.33 -16.74 -20.37
CA LEU A 2 -8.91 -17.18 -19.08
C LEU A 2 -7.83 -17.57 -18.05
N VAL A 3 -6.79 -18.28 -18.49
CA VAL A 3 -5.72 -18.75 -17.61
C VAL A 3 -4.96 -17.58 -16.96
N VAL A 4 -4.63 -16.52 -17.71
CA VAL A 4 -3.98 -15.32 -17.15
C VAL A 4 -4.85 -14.67 -16.07
N PHE A 5 -6.14 -14.54 -16.34
CA PHE A 5 -7.08 -13.98 -15.37
C PHE A 5 -7.19 -14.84 -14.11
N VAL A 6 -7.37 -16.15 -14.25
CA VAL A 6 -7.47 -17.09 -13.13
C VAL A 6 -6.19 -17.10 -12.32
N SER A 7 -5.01 -17.13 -12.96
CA SER A 7 -3.72 -17.07 -12.27
C SER A 7 -3.54 -15.77 -11.49
N SER A 8 -3.89 -14.62 -12.08
CA SER A 8 -3.87 -13.32 -11.39
C SER A 8 -4.82 -13.30 -10.19
N PHE A 9 -6.02 -13.86 -10.36
CA PHE A 9 -7.02 -13.95 -9.29
C PHE A 9 -6.54 -14.82 -8.13
N VAL A 10 -6.05 -16.03 -8.42
CA VAL A 10 -5.51 -16.96 -7.43
C VAL A 10 -4.35 -16.34 -6.67
N LEU A 11 -3.41 -15.67 -7.37
CA LEU A 11 -2.31 -14.97 -6.72
C LEU A 11 -2.82 -13.89 -5.76
N CYS A 12 -3.79 -13.07 -6.19
CA CYS A 12 -4.35 -12.01 -5.35
C CYS A 12 -5.05 -12.55 -4.11
N VAL A 13 -5.86 -13.59 -4.25
CA VAL A 13 -6.58 -14.22 -3.12
C VAL A 13 -5.60 -14.89 -2.17
N ALA A 14 -4.62 -15.64 -2.68
CA ALA A 14 -3.61 -16.30 -1.85
C ALA A 14 -2.80 -15.28 -1.03
N PHE A 15 -2.41 -14.16 -1.64
CA PHE A 15 -1.72 -13.09 -0.93
C PHE A 15 -2.61 -12.36 0.06
N GLU A 16 -3.88 -12.15 -0.24
CA GLU A 16 -4.79 -11.53 0.72
C GLU A 16 -5.03 -12.42 1.95
N LEU A 17 -5.16 -13.73 1.75
CA LEU A 17 -5.26 -14.69 2.85
C LEU A 17 -3.96 -14.76 3.66
N ALA A 18 -2.80 -14.73 3.00
CA ALA A 18 -1.50 -14.77 3.65
C ALA A 18 -1.20 -13.47 4.42
N GLU A 19 -1.43 -12.31 3.82
CA GLU A 19 -1.33 -10.99 4.47
C GLU A 19 -2.34 -10.88 5.62
N GLY A 20 -3.57 -11.32 5.40
CA GLY A 20 -4.61 -11.39 6.41
C GLY A 20 -4.12 -12.12 7.65
N ARG A 21 -3.66 -13.37 7.48
CA ARG A 21 -3.17 -14.20 8.59
C ARG A 21 -1.90 -13.68 9.26
N LYS A 22 -0.93 -13.17 8.50
CA LYS A 22 0.40 -12.83 9.05
C LYS A 22 0.54 -11.39 9.52
N ILE A 23 -0.29 -10.48 9.02
CA ILE A 23 -0.11 -9.04 9.21
C ILE A 23 -1.36 -8.42 9.82
N TRP A 24 -2.54 -8.66 9.26
CA TRP A 24 -3.74 -7.89 9.65
C TRP A 24 -4.55 -8.54 10.77
N LEU A 25 -4.54 -9.86 10.88
CA LEU A 25 -5.26 -10.64 11.90
C LEU A 25 -4.37 -11.00 13.10
N THR A 26 -3.14 -10.52 13.15
CA THR A 26 -2.25 -10.77 14.29
C THR A 26 -2.53 -9.77 15.41
N GLU A 27 -2.33 -10.22 16.66
CA GLU A 27 -2.42 -9.36 17.84
C GLU A 27 -1.45 -8.18 17.76
N ASP A 28 -0.34 -8.33 17.04
CA ASP A 28 0.67 -7.29 16.82
C ASP A 28 0.11 -6.06 16.10
N TYR A 29 -0.68 -6.26 15.04
CA TYR A 29 -1.29 -5.14 14.33
C TYR A 29 -2.41 -4.48 15.15
N ALA A 30 -3.25 -5.28 15.80
CA ALA A 30 -4.27 -4.78 16.71
C ALA A 30 -3.66 -4.01 17.90
N SER A 31 -2.52 -4.47 18.44
CA SER A 31 -1.79 -3.77 19.49
C SER A 31 -1.13 -2.49 18.98
N ALA A 32 -0.62 -2.46 17.74
CA ALA A 32 -0.08 -1.27 17.12
C ALA A 32 -1.16 -0.19 16.91
N CYS A 33 -2.36 -0.58 16.49
CA CYS A 33 -3.51 0.33 16.39
C CYS A 33 -3.92 0.87 17.77
N ARG A 34 -4.03 0.01 18.79
CA ARG A 34 -4.33 0.46 20.17
C ARG A 34 -3.29 1.44 20.71
N ARG A 35 -1.99 1.16 20.50
CA ARG A 35 -0.90 2.06 20.91
C ARG A 35 -0.95 3.42 20.21
N LEU A 36 -1.35 3.45 18.94
CA LEU A 36 -1.55 4.69 18.19
C LEU A 36 -2.71 5.50 18.79
N ASP A 37 -3.84 4.86 19.06
CA ASP A 37 -5.01 5.52 19.64
C ASP A 37 -4.71 6.06 21.04
N ASP A 38 -4.02 5.28 21.87
CA ASP A 38 -3.57 5.72 23.20
C ASP A 38 -2.59 6.90 23.10
N ALA A 39 -1.65 6.88 22.14
CA ALA A 39 -0.72 7.98 21.92
C ALA A 39 -1.43 9.25 21.44
N ARG A 40 -2.46 9.12 20.59
CA ARG A 40 -3.28 10.24 20.12
C ARG A 40 -4.08 10.85 21.26
N ARG A 41 -4.71 10.03 22.11
CA ARG A 41 -5.40 10.50 23.32
C ARG A 41 -4.46 11.28 24.25
N ARG A 42 -3.26 10.73 24.50
CA ARG A 42 -2.25 11.41 25.32
C ARG A 42 -1.78 12.74 24.74
N LEU A 43 -1.75 12.87 23.41
CA LEU A 43 -1.43 14.13 22.75
C LEU A 43 -2.53 15.17 22.98
N VAL A 44 -3.80 14.80 22.82
CA VAL A 44 -4.95 15.67 23.10
C VAL A 44 -4.93 16.12 24.55
N ASP A 45 -4.79 15.19 25.50
CA ASP A 45 -4.71 15.52 26.94
C ASP A 45 -3.53 16.46 27.27
N ALA A 46 -2.40 16.29 26.58
CA ALA A 46 -1.22 17.14 26.77
C ALA A 46 -1.42 18.54 26.18
N GLU A 47 -2.11 18.65 25.04
CA GLU A 47 -2.46 19.92 24.41
C GLU A 47 -3.51 20.68 25.25
N GLU A 48 -4.51 20.00 25.79
CA GLU A 48 -5.50 20.57 26.72
C GLU A 48 -4.83 21.08 27.99
N LYS A 49 -4.02 20.26 28.67
CA LYS A 49 -3.28 20.68 29.88
C LYS A 49 -2.28 21.79 29.62
N ALA A 50 -1.72 21.86 28.41
CA ALA A 50 -0.84 22.94 28.00
C ALA A 50 -1.59 24.26 27.82
N SER A 51 -2.85 24.22 27.40
CA SER A 51 -3.72 25.39 27.25
C SER A 51 -4.21 25.93 28.61
N GLU A 52 -4.44 25.05 29.59
CA GLU A 52 -4.94 25.42 30.92
C GLU A 52 -3.86 25.94 31.87
N LYS A 53 -2.62 25.44 31.76
CA LYS A 53 -1.52 25.79 32.67
C LYS A 53 -0.55 26.75 31.99
N GLY A 54 -0.33 27.91 32.59
CA GLY A 54 0.58 28.97 32.08
C GLY A 54 2.09 28.62 32.04
N ASP A 55 2.47 27.39 32.39
CA ASP A 55 3.86 26.91 32.45
C ASP A 55 4.37 26.49 31.06
N THR A 56 4.60 27.50 30.21
CA THR A 56 4.80 27.38 28.76
C THR A 56 5.94 26.44 28.35
N LYS A 57 7.08 26.43 29.06
CA LYS A 57 8.24 25.58 28.69
C LYS A 57 8.04 24.10 29.01
N LYS A 58 7.48 23.76 30.17
CA LYS A 58 7.28 22.37 30.60
C LYS A 58 6.18 21.71 29.76
N ASN A 59 5.12 22.46 29.49
CA ASN A 59 3.99 22.02 28.67
C ASN A 59 4.39 21.84 27.19
N ALA A 60 5.20 22.75 26.63
CA ALA A 60 5.73 22.60 25.26
C ALA A 60 6.58 21.32 25.11
N ARG A 61 7.41 21.00 26.11
CA ARG A 61 8.19 19.74 26.12
C ARG A 61 7.27 18.53 26.20
N ALA A 62 6.28 18.52 27.09
CA ALA A 62 5.33 17.41 27.20
C ALA A 62 4.56 17.15 25.89
N VAL A 63 4.07 18.20 25.24
CA VAL A 63 3.40 18.11 23.92
C VAL A 63 4.36 17.59 22.86
N SER A 64 5.62 18.07 22.84
CA SER A 64 6.63 17.57 21.89
C SER A 64 6.91 16.07 22.05
N HIS A 65 7.06 15.58 23.28
CA HIS A 65 7.26 14.15 23.56
C HIS A 65 6.03 13.32 23.16
N ALA A 66 4.82 13.81 23.40
CA ALA A 66 3.59 13.15 22.96
C ALA A 66 3.51 13.07 21.42
N ARG A 67 3.88 14.14 20.70
CA ARG A 67 3.94 14.14 19.23
C ARG A 67 4.97 13.14 18.68
N VAL A 68 6.12 13.00 19.33
CA VAL A 68 7.12 11.99 18.98
C VAL A 68 6.60 10.58 19.25
N ALA A 69 5.90 10.34 20.36
CA ALA A 69 5.30 9.04 20.64
C ALA A 69 4.26 8.62 19.58
N VAL A 70 3.42 9.56 19.14
CA VAL A 70 2.48 9.34 18.02
C VAL A 70 3.25 9.02 16.73
N ALA A 71 4.34 9.73 16.46
CA ALA A 71 5.21 9.52 15.29
C ALA A 71 5.74 8.09 15.21
N ASP A 72 6.28 7.59 16.32
CA ASP A 72 6.91 6.27 16.38
C ASP A 72 5.86 5.17 16.28
N ALA A 73 4.69 5.37 16.89
CA ALA A 73 3.56 4.45 16.74
C ALA A 73 3.05 4.39 15.28
N GLU A 74 2.92 5.52 14.60
CA GLU A 74 2.57 5.57 13.17
C GLU A 74 3.61 4.86 12.31
N ARG A 75 4.90 5.09 12.59
CA ARG A 75 5.99 4.49 11.82
C ARG A 75 5.97 2.97 11.92
N ARG A 76 5.83 2.40 13.12
CA ARG A 76 5.74 0.95 13.32
C ARG A 76 4.56 0.33 12.57
N ARG A 77 3.40 0.98 12.59
CA ARG A 77 2.22 0.53 11.83
C ARG A 77 2.47 0.55 10.31
N ARG A 78 3.18 1.58 9.81
CA ARG A 78 3.54 1.70 8.38
C ARG A 78 4.52 0.64 7.94
N GLU A 79 5.53 0.34 8.74
CA GLU A 79 6.57 -0.64 8.39
C GLU A 79 5.94 -2.01 8.10
N MET A 80 4.93 -2.42 8.87
CA MET A 80 4.16 -3.65 8.63
C MET A 80 3.44 -3.63 7.26
N ALA A 81 2.79 -2.52 6.91
CA ALA A 81 2.10 -2.36 5.62
C ALA A 81 3.06 -2.30 4.42
N ILE A 82 4.25 -1.71 4.60
CA ILE A 82 5.30 -1.63 3.57
C ILE A 82 5.87 -3.03 3.29
N ILE A 83 6.14 -3.80 4.34
CA ILE A 83 6.65 -5.17 4.21
C ILE A 83 5.64 -6.02 3.41
N ALA A 84 4.35 -5.98 3.78
CA ALA A 84 3.28 -6.65 3.04
C ALA A 84 3.32 -6.35 1.54
N ARG A 85 3.40 -5.06 1.21
CA ARG A 85 3.47 -4.59 -0.19
C ARG A 85 4.71 -5.10 -0.90
N LYS A 86 5.89 -5.05 -0.28
CA LYS A 86 7.13 -5.53 -0.89
C LYS A 86 7.05 -7.00 -1.26
N TRP A 87 6.52 -7.84 -0.37
CA TRP A 87 6.31 -9.26 -0.63
C TRP A 87 5.34 -9.49 -1.80
N PHE A 88 4.20 -8.79 -1.81
CA PHE A 88 3.23 -8.88 -2.90
C PHE A 88 3.82 -8.43 -4.25
N THR A 89 4.53 -7.31 -4.28
CA THR A 89 5.20 -6.80 -5.47
C THR A 89 6.22 -7.81 -5.99
N GLY A 90 7.04 -8.38 -5.10
CA GLY A 90 8.03 -9.41 -5.46
C GLY A 90 7.35 -10.63 -6.11
N ALA A 91 6.32 -11.17 -5.48
CA ALA A 91 5.61 -12.33 -6.00
C ALA A 91 4.86 -12.04 -7.32
N THR A 92 4.35 -10.82 -7.48
CA THR A 92 3.70 -10.40 -8.73
C THR A 92 4.71 -10.37 -9.88
N TYR A 93 5.91 -9.82 -9.67
CA TYR A 93 6.96 -9.84 -10.69
C TYR A 93 7.48 -11.25 -10.96
N SER A 94 7.69 -12.07 -9.93
CA SER A 94 8.05 -13.48 -10.13
C SER A 94 6.98 -14.24 -10.91
N GLY A 95 5.71 -14.02 -10.62
CA GLY A 95 4.58 -14.57 -11.38
C GLY A 95 4.59 -14.13 -12.84
N ALA A 96 4.86 -12.86 -13.11
CA ALA A 96 4.98 -12.35 -14.48
C ALA A 96 6.14 -13.00 -15.26
N LEU A 97 7.28 -13.26 -14.59
CA LEU A 97 8.39 -14.00 -15.21
C LEU A 97 8.00 -15.44 -15.56
N VAL A 98 7.27 -16.13 -14.67
CA VAL A 98 6.76 -17.49 -14.95
C VAL A 98 5.78 -17.47 -16.11
N VAL A 99 4.83 -16.51 -16.13
CA VAL A 99 3.89 -16.35 -17.25
C VAL A 99 4.65 -16.10 -18.56
N ARG A 100 5.68 -15.25 -18.55
CA ARG A 100 6.53 -15.02 -19.73
C ARG A 100 7.26 -16.29 -20.16
N ALA A 101 7.78 -17.09 -19.22
CA ALA A 101 8.50 -18.33 -19.55
C ALA A 101 7.58 -19.40 -20.14
N VAL A 102 6.34 -19.50 -19.67
CA VAL A 102 5.37 -20.51 -20.12
C VAL A 102 4.70 -20.10 -21.43
N TYR A 103 4.34 -18.82 -21.57
CA TYR A 103 3.53 -18.34 -22.70
C TYR A 103 4.33 -17.55 -23.74
N GLY A 104 5.60 -17.25 -23.50
CA GLY A 104 6.45 -16.49 -24.42
C GLY A 104 5.82 -15.16 -24.81
N ASP A 105 5.74 -14.92 -26.12
CA ASP A 105 5.14 -13.73 -26.72
C ASP A 105 3.65 -13.91 -27.08
N ALA A 106 2.99 -14.95 -26.54
CA ALA A 106 1.57 -15.14 -26.78
C ALA A 106 0.73 -13.93 -26.33
N ALA A 107 -0.29 -13.62 -27.13
CA ALA A 107 -1.23 -12.57 -26.80
C ALA A 107 -1.99 -12.90 -25.50
N GLY A 108 -1.82 -12.01 -24.52
CA GLY A 108 -2.51 -12.05 -23.24
C GLY A 108 -3.93 -11.54 -23.40
N TRP A 109 -4.06 -10.24 -23.63
CA TRP A 109 -5.32 -9.52 -23.80
C TRP A 109 -5.35 -8.74 -25.11
N ARG A 110 -6.56 -8.55 -25.64
CA ARG A 110 -6.84 -7.61 -26.72
C ARG A 110 -7.54 -6.40 -26.13
N LEU A 111 -6.91 -5.24 -26.23
CA LEU A 111 -7.46 -3.99 -25.74
C LEU A 111 -8.55 -3.45 -26.70
N PRO A 112 -9.50 -2.64 -26.20
CA PRO A 112 -10.49 -1.99 -27.05
C PRO A 112 -9.88 -0.86 -27.91
N PHE A 113 -8.64 -0.45 -27.64
CA PHE A 113 -7.89 0.57 -28.36
C PHE A 113 -6.48 0.07 -28.71
N ALA A 114 -5.89 0.65 -29.75
CA ALA A 114 -4.51 0.35 -30.13
C ALA A 114 -3.52 0.85 -29.08
N VAL A 115 -2.51 0.04 -28.78
CA VAL A 115 -1.37 0.42 -27.95
C VAL A 115 -0.59 1.52 -28.67
N PRO A 116 -0.34 2.68 -28.02
CA PRO A 116 0.49 3.74 -28.59
C PRO A 116 1.89 3.23 -28.91
N ASP A 117 2.49 3.67 -30.03
CA ASP A 117 3.78 3.14 -30.51
C ASP A 117 4.92 3.25 -29.48
N PHE A 118 4.95 4.34 -28.70
CA PHE A 118 5.94 4.53 -27.63
C PHE A 118 5.85 3.47 -26.50
N ALA A 119 4.70 2.82 -26.35
CA ALA A 119 4.42 1.84 -25.30
C ALA A 119 4.47 0.39 -25.81
N ARG A 120 4.58 0.15 -27.13
CA ARG A 120 4.52 -1.20 -27.72
C ARG A 120 5.61 -2.13 -27.21
N GLY A 121 6.84 -1.62 -27.07
CA GLY A 121 7.95 -2.41 -26.52
C GLY A 121 7.76 -2.78 -25.04
N LEU A 122 7.16 -1.87 -24.26
CA LEU A 122 6.90 -2.11 -22.83
C LEU A 122 5.77 -3.11 -22.61
N LEU A 123 4.67 -2.99 -23.38
CA LEU A 123 3.51 -3.86 -23.25
C LEU A 123 3.69 -5.19 -24.01
N GLY A 124 4.73 -5.31 -24.83
CA GLY A 124 4.98 -6.41 -25.75
C GLY A 124 3.81 -6.59 -26.69
N ALA A 125 3.47 -5.52 -27.41
CA ALA A 125 2.40 -5.56 -28.39
C ALA A 125 2.79 -6.46 -29.57
N GLY A 126 1.88 -7.36 -29.96
CA GLY A 126 2.09 -8.31 -31.05
C GLY A 126 1.79 -7.71 -32.43
N GLU A 127 1.47 -8.58 -33.38
CA GLU A 127 1.11 -8.18 -34.75
C GLU A 127 -0.15 -7.30 -34.80
N ASP A 128 -1.19 -7.61 -34.00
CA ASP A 128 -2.32 -6.70 -33.82
C ASP A 128 -1.92 -5.59 -32.83
N PRO A 129 -2.06 -4.31 -33.21
CA PRO A 129 -1.69 -3.18 -32.35
C PRO A 129 -2.50 -3.11 -31.04
N ARG A 130 -3.59 -3.86 -30.91
CA ARG A 130 -4.41 -3.94 -29.69
C ARG A 130 -3.98 -5.04 -28.74
N ASP A 131 -3.17 -5.99 -29.20
CA ASP A 131 -2.77 -7.13 -28.38
C ASP A 131 -1.63 -6.74 -27.46
N ILE A 132 -1.70 -7.18 -26.20
CA ILE A 132 -0.61 -7.10 -25.23
C ILE A 132 -0.18 -8.51 -24.84
N ASN A 133 1.11 -8.72 -24.54
CA ASN A 133 1.58 -10.06 -24.18
C ASN A 133 0.97 -10.58 -22.86
N ALA A 134 1.04 -11.89 -22.65
CA ALA A 134 0.50 -12.57 -21.47
C ALA A 134 1.05 -12.04 -20.13
N ALA A 135 2.32 -11.69 -20.06
CA ALA A 135 2.95 -11.20 -18.82
C ALA A 135 2.46 -9.79 -18.44
N THR A 136 2.34 -8.90 -19.42
CA THR A 136 1.77 -7.56 -19.25
C THR A 136 0.30 -7.66 -18.84
N ALA A 137 -0.47 -8.50 -19.53
CA ALA A 137 -1.87 -8.75 -19.17
C ALA A 137 -1.98 -9.27 -17.73
N PHE A 138 -1.11 -10.20 -17.32
CA PHE A 138 -1.04 -10.70 -15.95
C PHE A 138 -0.78 -9.59 -14.94
N LEU A 139 0.21 -8.72 -15.18
CA LEU A 139 0.53 -7.60 -14.27
C LEU A 139 -0.67 -6.66 -14.12
N LEU A 140 -1.24 -6.20 -15.24
CA LEU A 140 -2.38 -5.28 -15.24
C LEU A 140 -3.58 -5.89 -14.51
N THR A 141 -3.93 -7.13 -14.85
CA THR A 141 -5.03 -7.86 -14.22
C THR A 141 -4.82 -8.01 -12.72
N THR A 142 -3.60 -8.37 -12.31
CA THR A 142 -3.23 -8.54 -10.90
C THR A 142 -3.41 -7.22 -10.14
N PHE A 143 -2.98 -6.08 -10.68
CA PHE A 143 -3.19 -4.79 -10.02
C PHE A 143 -4.66 -4.39 -9.90
N VAL A 144 -5.46 -4.61 -10.95
CA VAL A 144 -6.89 -4.31 -10.94
C VAL A 144 -7.63 -5.19 -9.93
N ILE A 145 -7.42 -6.51 -9.98
CA ILE A 145 -8.05 -7.45 -9.03
C ILE A 145 -7.62 -7.11 -7.60
N ARG A 146 -6.33 -6.83 -7.37
CA ARG A 146 -5.82 -6.47 -6.05
C ARG A 146 -6.47 -5.20 -5.51
N SER A 147 -6.74 -4.22 -6.37
CA SER A 147 -7.47 -3.01 -6.00
C SER A 147 -8.90 -3.33 -5.58
N VAL A 148 -9.64 -4.08 -6.40
CA VAL A 148 -11.04 -4.44 -6.15
C VAL A 148 -11.18 -5.24 -4.86
N ILE A 149 -10.35 -6.27 -4.66
CA ILE A 149 -10.32 -7.06 -3.41
C ILE A 149 -9.99 -6.16 -2.21
N GLY A 150 -9.05 -5.23 -2.39
CA GLY A 150 -8.68 -4.29 -1.33
C GLY A 150 -9.81 -3.32 -0.93
N ASP A 151 -10.67 -2.93 -1.88
CA ASP A 151 -11.87 -2.13 -1.61
C ASP A 151 -12.92 -2.96 -0.85
N PHE A 152 -13.18 -4.20 -1.27
CA PHE A 152 -14.13 -5.09 -0.58
C PHE A 152 -13.73 -5.43 0.87
N LEU A 153 -12.43 -5.52 1.16
CA LEU A 153 -11.92 -5.91 2.48
C LEU A 153 -11.48 -4.70 3.34
N ASP A 154 -11.81 -3.48 2.90
CA ASP A 154 -11.47 -2.23 3.56
C ASP A 154 -9.96 -2.04 3.84
N ARG A 155 -9.14 -2.70 3.00
CA ARG A 155 -7.68 -2.61 3.06
C ARG A 155 -7.22 -1.23 2.62
N ARG A 156 -7.96 -0.57 1.71
CA ARG A 156 -7.65 0.79 1.28
C ARG A 156 -7.67 1.78 2.43
N VAL A 157 -8.57 1.68 3.40
CA VAL A 157 -8.55 2.56 4.58
C VAL A 157 -7.33 2.27 5.45
N ARG A 158 -7.02 0.99 5.73
CA ARG A 158 -5.84 0.59 6.51
C ARG A 158 -4.51 1.02 5.87
N VAL A 159 -4.43 0.96 4.54
CA VAL A 159 -3.27 1.35 3.75
C VAL A 159 -3.22 2.87 3.58
N ALA A 160 -4.30 3.52 3.17
CA ALA A 160 -4.37 4.97 2.99
C ALA A 160 -4.09 5.72 4.31
N ASP A 161 -4.64 5.29 5.44
CA ASP A 161 -4.35 5.88 6.75
C ASP A 161 -2.87 5.72 7.15
N ALA A 162 -2.24 4.64 6.69
CA ALA A 162 -0.80 4.46 6.87
C ALA A 162 0.00 5.43 5.98
N TYR A 163 -0.46 5.82 4.78
CA TYR A 163 0.32 6.66 3.85
C TYR A 163 -0.02 8.17 3.89
N THR A 164 -1.28 8.57 4.07
CA THR A 164 -1.71 10.00 4.06
C THR A 164 -1.18 10.79 5.25
N SER A 165 -1.04 10.14 6.41
CA SER A 165 -0.39 10.69 7.60
C SER A 165 1.10 11.04 7.38
N ALA A 166 1.76 10.47 6.36
CA ALA A 166 3.15 10.79 6.01
C ALA A 166 3.26 12.06 5.14
N SER A 167 2.38 12.22 4.16
CA SER A 167 2.42 13.35 3.22
C SER A 167 2.11 14.69 3.89
N ARG A 168 1.17 14.74 4.83
CA ARG A 168 0.90 15.94 5.64
C ARG A 168 2.13 16.39 6.41
N ARG A 169 2.90 15.44 6.95
CA ARG A 169 4.08 15.72 7.79
C ARG A 169 5.30 16.17 7.00
N THR A 170 5.52 15.64 5.80
CA THR A 170 6.57 16.15 4.90
C THR A 170 6.28 17.59 4.48
N LYS A 171 5.00 17.91 4.19
CA LYS A 171 4.57 19.28 3.91
C LYS A 171 4.72 20.21 5.12
N GLU A 172 4.39 19.76 6.33
CA GLU A 172 4.55 20.57 7.55
C GLU A 172 6.01 20.81 7.94
N LEU A 173 6.91 19.85 7.69
CA LEU A 173 8.35 20.01 7.90
C LEU A 173 8.97 20.98 6.88
N MET A 174 8.56 20.89 5.61
CA MET A 174 9.00 21.83 4.57
C MET A 174 8.55 23.27 4.83
N ASN A 175 7.32 23.48 5.32
CA ASN A 175 6.81 24.81 5.66
C ASN A 175 7.40 25.43 6.94
N LYS A 176 8.10 24.66 7.78
CA LYS A 176 8.79 25.19 8.98
C LYS A 176 10.26 25.52 8.75
N THR A 177 10.77 25.27 7.54
CA THR A 177 12.17 25.52 7.18
C THR A 177 12.31 26.70 6.20
N GLN A 178 11.21 27.43 5.97
CA GLN A 178 11.14 28.75 5.32
C GLN A 178 10.73 29.78 6.36
#